data_AF-A0A8T6XI48-F1
#
_entry.id   AF-A0A8T6XI48-F1
#
_cell.length_a   1.000
_cell.length_b   1.000
_cell.length_c   1.000
_cell.angle_alpha   90.00
_cell.angle_beta   90.00
_cell.angle_gamma   90.00
#
_symmetry.space_group_name_H-M   'P 1'
#
loop_
_entity.id
_entity.type
_entity.pdbx_description
1 polymer ?
#
loop_
_entity_poly.entity_id
_entity_poly.type
_entity_poly.pdbx_seq_one_letter_code
_entity_poly.pdbx_strand_id
1 'polypeptide(L)'
;MQNSFLQIDSSGLQSSLNQTVTNLLEQVTPELPHTSFVTDLAFIMIIGAVVTLAFFKIKQPLIIGYLFAGMLIGPLSPMWSWLLPEGGPPAEGIQGVGILTDISALNLFAEIGVILLLFVIGIEFPYAKIRSIGKVAVGVGTIGLFSTLGAIFYAATSFGMGFMDSLFIAAALSISSTAIIVKILE
;
A
#
# COMPACT_ATOMS: atom_id res chain seq x y z
N MET A 1 -16.17 51.42 54.25
CA MET A 1 -16.45 51.73 52.84
C MET A 1 -15.79 50.64 52.01
N GLN A 2 -16.62 49.68 51.55
CA GLN A 2 -16.28 48.61 50.61
C GLN A 2 -15.53 49.17 49.40
N ASN A 3 -14.43 48.52 49.00
CA ASN A 3 -13.95 48.46 47.61
C ASN A 3 -13.03 47.21 47.42
N SER A 4 -13.44 46.07 47.96
CA SER A 4 -12.78 44.76 47.75
C SER A 4 -13.64 43.82 46.90
N PHE A 5 -14.41 44.40 45.97
CA PHE A 5 -15.28 43.67 45.07
C PHE A 5 -15.02 44.24 43.68
N LEU A 6 -14.55 43.41 42.74
CA LEU A 6 -14.20 43.71 41.34
C LEU A 6 -12.73 44.06 41.02
N GLN A 7 -11.74 43.40 41.66
CA GLN A 7 -10.60 42.93 40.86
C GLN A 7 -11.02 41.58 40.27
N ILE A 8 -11.81 41.64 39.19
CA ILE A 8 -11.97 40.48 38.32
C ILE A 8 -10.56 40.17 37.84
N ASP A 9 -10.07 38.98 38.18
CA ASP A 9 -8.75 38.46 37.84
C ASP A 9 -8.65 38.30 36.31
N SER A 10 -8.48 39.43 35.63
CA SER A 10 -8.44 39.56 34.18
C SER A 10 -7.26 38.79 33.59
N SER A 11 -6.18 38.67 34.37
CA SER A 11 -5.02 37.80 34.08
C SER A 11 -5.40 36.33 34.03
N GLY A 12 -6.11 35.80 35.03
CA GLY A 12 -6.52 34.39 35.07
C GLY A 12 -7.60 34.03 34.04
N LEU A 13 -8.50 34.97 33.73
CA LEU A 13 -9.46 34.80 32.65
C LEU A 13 -8.79 34.86 31.27
N GLN A 14 -7.82 35.75 31.06
CA GLN A 14 -7.05 35.78 29.80
C GLN A 14 -6.21 34.53 29.60
N SER A 15 -5.59 33.99 30.65
CA SER A 15 -4.83 32.73 30.53
C SER A 15 -5.74 31.55 30.22
N SER A 16 -6.91 31.46 30.87
CA SER A 16 -7.89 30.39 30.62
C SER A 16 -8.52 30.50 29.23
N LEU A 17 -8.82 31.72 28.76
CA LEU A 17 -9.30 31.96 27.41
C LEU A 17 -8.21 31.65 26.38
N ASN A 18 -6.96 32.06 26.61
CA ASN A 18 -5.86 31.72 25.71
C ASN A 18 -5.63 30.21 25.64
N GLN A 19 -5.68 29.50 26.77
CA GLN A 19 -5.58 28.03 26.80
C GLN A 19 -6.75 27.36 26.08
N THR A 20 -7.97 27.88 26.25
CA THR A 20 -9.16 27.34 25.56
C THR A 20 -9.06 27.60 24.06
N VAL A 21 -8.64 28.79 23.65
CA VAL A 21 -8.43 29.16 22.25
C VAL A 21 -7.29 28.34 21.65
N THR A 22 -6.18 28.10 22.35
CA THR A 22 -5.10 27.24 21.84
C THR A 22 -5.56 25.80 21.71
N ASN A 23 -6.31 25.26 22.67
CA ASN A 23 -6.83 23.89 22.61
C ASN A 23 -7.87 23.74 21.48
N LEU A 24 -8.71 24.76 21.25
CA LEU A 24 -9.64 24.79 20.12
C LEU A 24 -8.92 24.94 18.79
N LEU A 25 -7.86 25.75 18.73
CA LEU A 25 -7.03 25.88 17.53
C LEU A 25 -6.30 24.58 17.19
N GLU A 26 -5.80 23.84 18.18
CA GLU A 26 -5.22 22.49 17.99
C GLU A 26 -6.29 21.45 17.57
N GLN A 27 -7.52 21.57 18.07
CA GLN A 27 -8.61 20.65 17.71
C GLN A 27 -9.21 20.94 16.31
N VAL A 28 -9.21 22.20 15.88
CA VAL A 28 -9.72 22.64 14.56
C VAL A 28 -8.63 22.62 13.49
N THR A 29 -7.37 22.81 13.88
CA THR A 29 -6.19 22.75 13.03
C THR A 29 -5.31 21.61 13.54
N PRO A 30 -5.68 20.33 13.29
CA PRO A 30 -4.69 19.27 13.44
C PRO A 30 -3.53 19.66 12.51
N GLU A 31 -2.36 19.94 13.08
CA GLU A 31 -1.11 20.11 12.34
C GLU A 31 -0.99 18.91 11.41
N LEU A 32 -1.33 19.11 10.13
CA LEU A 32 -1.23 18.05 9.14
C LEU A 32 0.27 17.77 8.99
N PRO A 33 0.72 16.53 9.24
CA PRO A 33 2.12 16.16 9.07
C PRO A 33 2.42 16.04 7.57
N HIS A 34 2.37 17.15 6.84
CA HIS A 34 2.56 17.18 5.38
C HIS A 34 4.00 16.87 4.99
N THR A 35 4.97 17.14 5.87
CA THR A 35 6.38 16.86 5.62
C THR A 35 6.70 15.38 5.71
N SER A 36 6.03 14.62 6.58
CA SER A 36 6.26 13.18 6.70
C SER A 36 5.74 12.44 5.48
N PHE A 37 4.52 12.75 5.00
CA PHE A 37 3.96 12.07 3.84
C PHE A 37 4.80 12.23 2.55
N VAL A 38 5.26 13.46 2.25
CA VAL A 38 6.09 13.70 1.06
C VAL A 38 7.45 13.01 1.20
N THR A 39 7.99 12.98 2.41
CA THR A 39 9.25 12.29 2.71
C THR A 39 9.08 10.77 2.54
N ASP A 40 7.98 10.19 3.01
CA ASP A 40 7.64 8.78 2.86
C ASP A 40 7.54 8.40 1.37
N LEU A 41 6.86 9.21 0.55
CA LEU A 41 6.82 9.03 -0.90
C LEU A 41 8.21 9.13 -1.55
N ALA A 42 9.04 10.08 -1.12
CA ALA A 42 10.40 10.24 -1.64
C ALA A 42 11.25 9.00 -1.32
N PHE A 43 11.16 8.45 -0.12
CA PHE A 43 11.85 7.21 0.25
C PHE A 43 11.38 6.01 -0.58
N ILE A 44 10.07 5.84 -0.75
CA ILE A 44 9.52 4.76 -1.59
C ILE A 44 10.01 4.88 -3.03
N MET A 45 10.04 6.09 -3.60
CA MET A 45 10.53 6.32 -4.96
C MET A 45 12.04 6.04 -5.10
N ILE A 46 12.86 6.52 -4.15
CA ILE A 46 14.32 6.32 -4.20
C ILE A 46 14.67 4.84 -4.06
N ILE A 47 14.13 4.18 -3.04
CA ILE A 47 14.41 2.76 -2.79
C ILE A 47 13.87 1.91 -3.94
N GLY A 48 12.63 2.17 -4.38
CA GLY A 48 12.03 1.52 -5.55
C GLY A 48 12.90 1.67 -6.79
N ALA A 49 13.40 2.87 -7.09
CA ALA A 49 14.27 3.12 -8.24
C ALA A 49 15.60 2.36 -8.14
N VAL A 50 16.26 2.36 -6.97
CA VAL A 50 17.54 1.67 -6.75
C VAL A 50 17.37 0.15 -6.92
N VAL A 51 16.36 -0.43 -6.27
CA VAL A 51 16.09 -1.88 -6.34
C VAL A 51 15.70 -2.27 -7.76
N THR A 52 14.82 -1.52 -8.40
CA THR A 52 14.41 -1.81 -9.78
C THR A 52 15.57 -1.67 -10.76
N LEU A 53 16.46 -0.69 -10.59
CA LEU A 53 17.67 -0.57 -11.40
C LEU A 53 18.63 -1.75 -11.20
N ALA A 54 18.76 -2.25 -9.97
CA ALA A 54 19.53 -3.45 -9.68
C ALA A 54 18.91 -4.69 -10.37
N PHE A 55 17.60 -4.86 -10.30
CA PHE A 55 16.88 -5.96 -10.95
C PHE A 55 16.94 -5.86 -12.48
N PHE A 56 16.91 -4.65 -13.02
CA PHE A 56 17.12 -4.39 -14.43
C PHE A 56 18.53 -4.83 -14.88
N LYS A 57 19.56 -4.55 -14.08
CA LYS A 57 20.94 -5.03 -14.34
C LYS A 57 21.04 -6.56 -14.32
N ILE A 58 20.21 -7.22 -13.51
CA ILE A 58 20.13 -8.69 -13.38
C ILE A 58 19.23 -9.31 -14.48
N LYS A 59 18.64 -8.51 -15.38
CA LYS A 59 17.73 -8.93 -16.45
C LYS A 59 16.45 -9.62 -15.93
N GLN A 60 16.00 -9.26 -14.74
CA GLN A 60 14.74 -9.74 -14.18
C GLN A 60 13.59 -8.79 -14.55
N PRO A 61 12.34 -9.30 -14.67
CA PRO A 61 11.17 -8.44 -14.86
C PRO A 61 11.07 -7.36 -13.79
N LEU A 62 10.87 -6.10 -14.21
CA LEU A 62 10.87 -4.92 -13.33
C LEU A 62 9.85 -5.04 -12.18
N ILE A 63 8.75 -5.74 -12.42
CA ILE A 63 7.66 -5.96 -11.46
C ILE A 63 8.15 -6.70 -10.21
N ILE A 64 9.08 -7.64 -10.38
CA ILE A 64 9.70 -8.35 -9.25
C ILE A 64 10.53 -7.37 -8.41
N GLY A 65 11.21 -6.42 -9.06
CA GLY A 65 11.96 -5.36 -8.39
C GLY A 65 11.05 -4.47 -7.52
N TYR A 66 9.91 -4.02 -8.06
CA TYR A 66 8.96 -3.21 -7.28
C TYR A 66 8.35 -3.99 -6.11
N LEU A 67 8.01 -5.27 -6.28
CA LEU A 67 7.49 -6.12 -5.21
C LEU A 67 8.55 -6.34 -4.12
N PHE A 68 9.80 -6.58 -4.53
CA PHE A 68 10.93 -6.74 -3.60
C PHE A 68 11.23 -5.44 -2.84
N ALA A 69 11.17 -4.29 -3.50
CA ALA A 69 11.29 -2.98 -2.86
C ALA A 69 10.19 -2.76 -1.82
N GLY A 70 8.94 -3.09 -2.16
CA GLY A 70 7.82 -3.04 -1.21
C GLY A 70 8.02 -3.98 -0.01
N MET A 71 8.53 -5.19 -0.24
CA MET A 71 8.87 -6.13 0.84
C MET A 71 10.02 -5.62 1.72
N LEU A 72 10.98 -4.91 1.15
CA LEU A 72 12.11 -4.30 1.87
C LEU A 72 11.72 -3.08 2.71
N ILE A 73 10.75 -2.29 2.25
CA ILE A 73 10.28 -1.08 2.95
C ILE A 73 9.15 -1.43 3.93
N GLY A 74 8.39 -2.50 3.64
CA GLY A 74 7.23 -2.90 4.42
C GLY A 74 7.57 -3.22 5.88
N PRO A 75 6.56 -3.18 6.77
CA PRO A 75 6.75 -3.31 8.22
C PRO A 75 7.37 -4.66 8.65
N LEU A 76 7.30 -5.68 7.79
CA LEU A 76 7.84 -7.03 8.02
C LEU A 76 9.21 -7.25 7.37
N SER A 77 9.92 -6.19 6.96
CA SER A 77 11.20 -6.29 6.25
C SER A 77 12.29 -6.96 7.11
N PRO A 78 12.85 -8.11 6.69
CA PRO A 78 13.94 -8.78 7.40
C PRO A 78 15.22 -7.93 7.48
N MET A 79 15.41 -7.02 6.52
CA MET A 79 16.62 -6.21 6.42
C MET A 79 16.69 -5.16 7.52
N TRP A 80 15.54 -4.62 7.94
CA TRP A 80 15.47 -3.66 9.05
C TRP A 80 15.61 -4.34 10.41
N SER A 81 15.08 -5.56 10.54
CA SER A 81 15.24 -6.36 11.76
C SER A 81 16.69 -6.77 12.04
N TRP A 82 17.51 -6.97 11.02
CA TRP A 82 18.94 -7.27 11.19
C TRP A 82 19.79 -6.03 11.49
N LEU A 83 19.40 -4.86 10.98
CA LEU A 83 20.16 -3.62 11.13
C LEU A 83 19.93 -2.91 12.47
N LEU A 84 18.85 -3.25 13.20
CA LEU A 84 18.56 -2.75 14.55
C LEU A 84 18.58 -3.90 15.58
N PRO A 85 19.71 -4.12 16.27
CA PRO A 85 19.82 -5.11 17.34
C PRO A 85 18.86 -4.85 18.52
N GLU A 86 18.55 -5.91 19.26
CA GLU A 86 17.63 -6.02 20.41
C GLU A 86 17.98 -5.14 21.65
N GLY A 87 18.10 -3.83 21.43
CA GLY A 87 18.13 -2.79 22.46
C GLY A 87 17.20 -1.61 22.17
N GLY A 88 16.44 -1.67 21.08
CA GLY A 88 15.29 -0.79 20.80
C GLY A 88 14.03 -1.27 21.51
N PRO A 89 13.01 -0.42 21.71
CA PRO A 89 11.88 -0.73 22.58
C PRO A 89 11.15 -2.01 22.14
N PRO A 90 10.55 -2.75 23.10
CA PRO A 90 9.89 -4.02 22.84
C PRO A 90 8.84 -3.86 21.74
N ALA A 91 8.49 -4.95 21.07
CA ALA A 91 7.67 -5.11 19.86
C ALA A 91 6.32 -4.34 19.74
N GLU A 92 6.05 -3.35 20.59
CA GLU A 92 5.07 -2.27 20.46
C GLU A 92 5.72 -0.96 19.95
N GLY A 93 7.06 -0.91 19.86
CA GLY A 93 7.89 0.26 19.53
C GLY A 93 8.42 0.33 18.08
N ILE A 94 7.92 -0.49 17.16
CA ILE A 94 8.12 -0.27 15.70
C ILE A 94 7.13 0.79 15.20
N GLN A 95 7.03 1.89 15.93
CA GLN A 95 6.50 3.18 15.47
C GLN A 95 7.64 4.20 15.27
N GLY A 96 8.85 3.88 15.76
CA GLY A 96 10.02 4.77 15.73
C GLY A 96 10.89 4.69 14.47
N VAL A 97 10.58 3.76 13.56
CA VAL A 97 11.08 3.80 12.18
C VAL A 97 9.88 3.92 11.26
N GLY A 98 9.09 4.96 11.52
CA GLY A 98 8.03 5.42 10.64
C GLY A 98 8.62 5.97 9.35
N ILE A 99 8.96 5.07 8.42
CA ILE A 99 9.18 5.44 7.01
C ILE A 99 7.83 5.64 6.30
N LEU A 100 6.73 5.21 6.93
CA LEU A 100 5.37 5.28 6.39
C LEU A 100 4.43 5.70 7.52
N THR A 101 4.38 6.99 7.79
CA THR A 101 3.55 7.60 8.83
C THR A 101 2.05 7.55 8.50
N ASP A 102 1.71 7.46 7.20
CA ASP A 102 0.34 7.44 6.73
C ASP A 102 0.09 6.29 5.72
N ILE A 103 -0.04 5.07 6.25
CA ILE A 103 -0.36 3.86 5.47
C ILE A 103 -1.72 4.01 4.74
N SER A 104 -2.66 4.73 5.34
CA SER A 104 -3.98 4.98 4.76
C SER A 104 -3.88 5.83 3.49
N ALA A 105 -3.13 6.94 3.56
CA ALA A 105 -2.86 7.77 2.38
C ALA A 105 -2.09 6.98 1.31
N LEU A 106 -1.07 6.21 1.69
CA LEU A 106 -0.31 5.40 0.73
C LEU A 106 -1.16 4.33 0.02
N ASN A 107 -2.08 3.68 0.74
CA ASN A 107 -3.04 2.75 0.14
C ASN A 107 -3.95 3.44 -0.88
N LEU A 108 -4.43 4.65 -0.58
CA LEU A 108 -5.24 5.44 -1.50
C LEU A 108 -4.45 5.82 -2.76
N PHE A 109 -3.19 6.24 -2.62
CA PHE A 109 -2.32 6.52 -3.76
C PHE A 109 -2.00 5.26 -4.59
N ALA A 110 -1.79 4.11 -3.94
CA ALA A 110 -1.59 2.84 -4.62
C ALA A 110 -2.83 2.40 -5.40
N GLU A 111 -4.02 2.55 -4.81
CA GLU A 111 -5.30 2.26 -5.47
C GLU A 111 -5.52 3.17 -6.68
N ILE A 112 -5.30 4.49 -6.53
CA ILE A 112 -5.35 5.44 -7.64
C ILE A 112 -4.34 5.06 -8.73
N GLY A 113 -3.12 4.68 -8.36
CA GLY A 113 -2.09 4.24 -9.30
C GLY A 113 -2.52 3.02 -10.12
N VAL A 114 -3.11 2.01 -9.48
CA VAL A 114 -3.64 0.81 -10.17
C VAL A 114 -4.84 1.17 -11.06
N ILE A 115 -5.76 2.02 -10.59
CA ILE A 115 -6.90 2.49 -11.40
C ILE A 115 -6.41 3.22 -12.65
N LEU A 116 -5.46 4.15 -12.51
CA LEU A 116 -4.88 4.88 -13.63
C LEU A 116 -4.14 3.96 -14.61
N LEU A 117 -3.40 2.96 -14.10
CA LEU A 117 -2.74 1.96 -14.94
C LEU A 117 -3.77 1.16 -15.76
N LEU A 118 -4.82 0.64 -15.11
CA LEU A 118 -5.88 -0.10 -15.79
C LEU A 118 -6.65 0.76 -16.78
N PHE A 119 -6.84 2.05 -16.47
CA PHE A 119 -7.44 3.02 -17.37
C PHE A 119 -6.60 3.24 -18.63
N VAL A 120 -5.30 3.48 -18.49
CA VAL A 120 -4.37 3.66 -19.62
C VAL A 120 -4.36 2.42 -20.51
N ILE A 121 -4.23 1.23 -19.90
CA ILE A 121 -4.30 -0.05 -20.62
C ILE A 121 -5.62 -0.18 -21.38
N GLY A 122 -6.74 0.24 -20.77
CA GLY A 122 -8.05 0.26 -21.41
C GLY A 122 -8.14 1.17 -22.65
N ILE A 123 -7.48 2.33 -22.61
CA ILE A 123 -7.44 3.29 -23.73
C ILE A 123 -6.49 2.83 -24.84
N GLU A 124 -5.44 2.08 -24.51
CA GLU A 124 -4.44 1.60 -25.47
C GLU A 124 -4.98 0.49 -26.40
N PHE A 125 -6.00 -0.26 -25.97
CA PHE A 125 -6.56 -1.35 -26.78
C PHE A 125 -7.62 -0.87 -27.79
N PRO A 126 -7.35 -0.96 -29.11
CA PRO A 126 -8.35 -0.59 -30.11
C PRO A 126 -9.52 -1.57 -30.10
N TYR A 127 -10.74 -1.03 -30.03
CA TYR A 127 -11.99 -1.81 -30.00
C TYR A 127 -12.08 -2.87 -31.13
N ALA A 128 -11.58 -2.54 -32.33
CA ALA A 128 -11.55 -3.45 -33.46
C ALA A 128 -10.74 -4.72 -33.18
N LYS A 129 -9.60 -4.60 -32.47
CA LYS A 129 -8.77 -5.75 -32.12
C LYS A 129 -9.47 -6.63 -31.11
N ILE A 130 -10.06 -6.06 -30.05
CA ILE A 130 -10.86 -6.79 -29.06
C ILE A 130 -11.97 -7.59 -29.74
N ARG A 131 -12.70 -7.00 -30.70
CA ARG A 131 -13.77 -7.71 -31.42
C ARG A 131 -13.27 -8.88 -32.27
N SER A 132 -12.08 -8.75 -32.87
CA SER A 132 -11.50 -9.80 -33.72
C SER A 132 -11.04 -11.03 -32.93
N ILE A 133 -10.47 -10.84 -31.74
CA ILE A 133 -9.98 -11.93 -30.88
C ILE A 133 -10.98 -12.36 -29.80
N GLY A 134 -12.07 -11.63 -29.60
CA GLY A 134 -12.99 -11.82 -28.46
C GLY A 134 -13.58 -13.22 -28.33
N LYS A 135 -14.00 -13.85 -29.43
CA LYS A 135 -14.55 -15.23 -29.39
C LYS A 135 -13.51 -16.25 -28.93
N VAL A 136 -12.28 -16.11 -29.42
CA VAL A 136 -11.15 -16.98 -29.03
C VAL A 136 -10.75 -16.68 -27.58
N ALA A 137 -10.69 -15.40 -27.20
CA ALA A 137 -10.34 -14.97 -25.85
C ALA A 137 -11.33 -15.50 -24.80
N VAL A 138 -12.63 -15.47 -25.07
CA VAL A 138 -13.64 -16.04 -24.18
C VAL A 138 -13.47 -17.56 -24.07
N GLY A 139 -13.34 -18.28 -25.19
CA GLY A 139 -13.18 -19.72 -25.18
C GLY A 139 -11.93 -20.18 -24.42
N VAL A 140 -10.76 -19.64 -24.78
CA VAL A 140 -9.48 -19.97 -24.16
C VAL A 140 -9.43 -19.49 -22.71
N GLY A 141 -9.97 -18.30 -22.41
CA GLY A 141 -10.01 -17.74 -21.06
C GLY A 141 -10.86 -18.58 -20.11
N THR A 142 -12.06 -19.00 -20.53
CA THR A 142 -12.92 -19.86 -19.71
C THR A 142 -12.28 -21.23 -19.49
N ILE A 143 -11.77 -21.88 -20.54
CA ILE A 143 -11.10 -23.19 -20.42
C ILE A 143 -9.87 -23.06 -19.51
N GLY A 144 -9.04 -22.04 -19.72
CA GLY A 144 -7.85 -21.78 -18.92
C GLY A 144 -8.17 -21.55 -17.45
N LEU A 145 -9.21 -20.77 -17.15
CA LEU A 145 -9.64 -20.50 -15.77
C LEU A 145 -10.09 -21.78 -15.06
N PHE A 146 -11.01 -22.54 -15.65
CA PHE A 146 -11.49 -23.79 -15.02
C PHE A 146 -10.39 -24.86 -14.94
N SER A 147 -9.52 -24.94 -15.94
CA SER A 147 -8.39 -25.88 -15.93
C SER A 147 -7.38 -25.53 -14.83
N THR A 148 -7.02 -24.25 -14.69
CA THR A 148 -6.08 -23.79 -13.67
C THR A 148 -6.68 -23.96 -12.27
N LEU A 149 -7.95 -23.61 -12.10
CA LEU A 149 -8.68 -23.79 -10.84
C LEU A 149 -8.73 -25.28 -10.44
N GLY A 150 -9.05 -26.18 -11.37
CA GLY A 150 -9.05 -27.63 -11.11
C GLY A 150 -7.66 -28.19 -10.76
N ALA A 151 -6.62 -27.75 -11.48
CA ALA A 151 -5.24 -28.20 -11.24
C ALA A 151 -4.73 -27.77 -9.85
N ILE A 152 -4.95 -26.51 -9.47
CA ILE A 152 -4.53 -25.99 -8.16
C ILE A 152 -5.35 -26.62 -7.04
N PHE A 153 -6.66 -26.80 -7.23
CA PHE A 153 -7.51 -27.47 -6.26
C PHE A 153 -7.02 -28.91 -6.00
N TYR A 154 -6.70 -29.66 -7.06
CA TYR A 154 -6.18 -31.02 -6.94
C TYR A 154 -4.82 -31.06 -6.24
N ALA A 155 -3.92 -30.13 -6.56
CA ALA A 155 -2.63 -30.01 -5.88
C ALA A 155 -2.80 -29.67 -4.39
N ALA A 156 -3.66 -28.70 -4.05
CA ALA A 156 -3.93 -28.30 -2.67
C ALA A 156 -4.52 -29.44 -1.84
N THR A 157 -5.46 -30.19 -2.42
CA THR A 157 -6.07 -31.35 -1.77
C THR A 157 -5.03 -32.47 -1.55
N SER A 158 -4.05 -32.60 -2.46
CA SER A 158 -2.94 -33.56 -2.32
C SER A 158 -1.99 -33.22 -1.18
N PHE A 159 -1.91 -31.94 -0.78
CA PHE A 159 -1.22 -31.50 0.43
C PHE A 159 -2.04 -31.70 1.72
N GLY A 160 -3.22 -32.32 1.63
CA GLY A 160 -4.08 -32.63 2.78
C GLY A 160 -4.93 -31.46 3.28
N MET A 161 -5.05 -30.38 2.50
CA MET A 161 -5.90 -29.25 2.85
C MET A 161 -7.39 -29.59 2.74
N GLY A 162 -8.23 -28.96 3.58
CA GLY A 162 -9.67 -29.13 3.54
C GLY A 162 -10.26 -28.68 2.20
N PHE A 163 -11.48 -29.14 1.88
CA PHE A 163 -12.16 -28.77 0.63
C PHE A 163 -12.28 -27.26 0.47
N MET A 164 -12.70 -26.56 1.53
CA MET A 164 -12.94 -25.12 1.47
C MET A 164 -11.64 -24.32 1.36
N ASP A 165 -10.58 -24.74 2.06
CA ASP A 165 -9.25 -24.11 1.99
C ASP A 165 -8.62 -24.32 0.60
N SER A 166 -8.72 -25.54 0.07
CA SER A 166 -8.23 -25.88 -1.27
C SER A 166 -8.96 -25.10 -2.35
N LEU A 167 -10.29 -24.95 -2.22
CA LEU A 167 -11.11 -24.17 -3.15
C LEU A 167 -10.76 -22.68 -3.08
N PHE A 168 -10.54 -22.14 -1.87
CA PHE A 168 -10.15 -20.75 -1.68
C PHE A 168 -8.79 -20.46 -2.33
N ILE A 169 -7.79 -21.31 -2.10
CA ILE A 169 -6.45 -21.17 -2.70
C ILE A 169 -6.53 -21.32 -4.21
N ALA A 170 -7.29 -22.31 -4.71
CA ALA A 170 -7.47 -22.52 -6.14
C ALA A 170 -8.12 -21.31 -6.82
N ALA A 171 -9.16 -20.74 -6.22
CA ALA A 171 -9.80 -19.53 -6.72
C ALA A 171 -8.82 -18.34 -6.71
N ALA A 172 -8.14 -18.10 -5.59
CA ALA A 172 -7.21 -16.99 -5.44
C ALA A 172 -6.05 -17.05 -6.45
N LEU A 173 -5.47 -18.22 -6.67
CA LEU A 173 -4.33 -18.40 -7.59
C LEU A 173 -4.74 -18.56 -9.07
N SER A 174 -6.01 -18.85 -9.37
CA SER A 174 -6.51 -18.98 -10.75
C SER A 174 -6.64 -17.64 -11.49
N ILE A 175 -6.65 -16.53 -10.75
CA ILE A 175 -6.84 -15.19 -11.32
C ILE A 175 -5.51 -14.68 -11.86
N SER A 176 -5.49 -14.32 -13.15
CA SER A 176 -4.32 -13.76 -13.82
C SER A 176 -4.39 -12.24 -13.89
N SER A 177 -3.30 -11.54 -13.57
CA SER A 177 -3.20 -10.07 -13.72
C SER A 177 -2.76 -9.71 -15.13
N THR A 178 -3.72 -9.36 -15.99
CA THR A 178 -3.49 -9.01 -17.40
C THR A 178 -2.57 -7.79 -17.55
N ALA A 179 -2.68 -6.80 -16.66
CA ALA A 179 -1.84 -5.61 -16.67
C ALA A 179 -0.35 -5.93 -16.46
N ILE A 180 -0.05 -6.90 -15.59
CA ILE A 180 1.30 -7.36 -15.31
C ILE A 180 1.89 -8.12 -16.51
N ILE A 181 1.10 -8.97 -17.16
CA ILE A 181 1.56 -9.74 -18.33
C ILE A 181 1.92 -8.81 -19.50
N VAL A 182 1.08 -7.81 -19.79
CA VAL A 182 1.34 -6.84 -20.86
C VAL A 182 2.67 -6.12 -20.62
N LYS A 183 2.90 -5.62 -19.39
CA LYS A 183 4.16 -4.98 -18.97
C LYS A 183 5.42 -5.87 -19.07
N ILE A 184 5.27 -7.20 -19.08
CA ILE A 184 6.38 -8.16 -19.18
C ILE A 184 6.65 -8.53 -20.65
N LEU A 185 5.61 -8.52 -21.50
CA LEU A 185 5.71 -8.88 -22.91
C LEU A 185 6.16 -7.71 -23.81
N GLU A 186 5.95 -6.48 -23.36
CA GLU A 186 6.56 -5.26 -23.93
C GLU A 186 8.05 -5.14 -23.58
#